data_AF-A0A059WTE0-F1
#
_entry.id   AF-A0A059WTE0-F1
#
_cell.length_a   1.000
_cell.length_b   1.000
_cell.length_c   1.000
_cell.angle_alpha   90.00
_cell.angle_beta   90.00
_cell.angle_gamma   90.00
#
_symmetry.space_group_name_H-M   'P 1'
#
loop_
_entity.id
_entity.type
_entity.pdbx_description
1 polymer ?
#
loop_
_entity_poly.entity_id
_entity_poly.type
_entity_poly.pdbx_seq_one_letter_code
_entity_poly.pdbx_strand_id
1 'polypeptide(L)'
;MVLLAALCAAIYAGTREGARRLFFENQDYQLKTIEFQTDGTLQREQILNAADLREGENIFRVNLGRVHDLIQQLPQTDEVQVMRKLPSEIDIRVVERKPVAWITSEKEISDPFASDSAFLVDARGVLMKEKKLLPEYLGLPV
;
A
#
# COMPACT_ATOMS: atom_id res chain seq x y z
N MET A 1 20.86 41.00 22.82
CA MET A 1 19.82 40.53 21.89
C MET A 1 20.39 40.02 20.56
N VAL A 2 21.16 40.83 19.81
CA VAL A 2 21.70 40.42 18.50
C VAL A 2 22.61 39.19 18.57
N LEU A 3 23.54 39.13 19.54
CA LEU A 3 24.45 37.99 19.71
C LEU A 3 23.69 36.68 20.03
N LEU A 4 22.65 36.77 20.86
CA LEU A 4 21.81 35.63 21.23
C LEU A 4 21.00 35.14 20.03
N ALA A 5 20.40 36.06 19.26
CA ALA A 5 19.67 35.73 18.04
C ALA A 5 20.59 35.08 16.98
N ALA A 6 21.81 35.59 16.81
CA ALA A 6 22.80 35.02 15.91
C ALA A 6 23.24 33.61 16.34
N LEU A 7 23.45 33.39 17.65
CA LEU A 7 23.77 32.08 18.20
C LEU A 7 22.63 31.08 17.98
N CYS A 8 21.38 31.47 18.26
CA CYS A 8 20.20 30.65 18.00
C CYS A 8 20.06 30.30 16.52
N ALA A 9 20.28 31.27 15.62
CA ALA A 9 20.23 31.04 14.18
C ALA A 9 21.33 30.08 13.71
N ALA A 10 22.56 30.23 14.22
CA ALA A 10 23.67 29.33 13.90
C ALA A 10 23.42 27.90 14.39
N ILE A 11 22.90 27.74 15.62
CA ILE A 11 22.52 26.43 16.16
C ILE A 11 21.41 25.81 15.31
N TYR A 12 20.35 26.56 14.99
CA TYR A 12 19.25 26.07 14.14
C TYR A 12 19.74 25.65 12.74
N ALA A 13 20.59 26.46 12.11
CA ALA A 13 21.16 26.13 10.81
C ALA A 13 22.05 24.88 10.87
N GLY A 14 22.92 24.80 11.88
CA GLY A 14 23.82 23.67 12.09
C GLY A 14 23.09 22.36 12.40
N THR A 15 22.06 22.39 13.26
CA THR A 15 21.24 21.20 13.57
C THR A 15 20.44 20.76 12.36
N ARG A 16 19.85 21.69 11.59
CA ARG A 16 19.10 21.39 10.37
C ARG A 16 19.99 20.74 9.30
N GLU A 17 21.16 21.31 9.05
CA GLU A 17 22.10 20.79 8.05
C GLU A 17 22.71 19.45 8.48
N GLY A 18 23.05 19.30 9.77
CA GLY A 18 23.53 18.04 10.32
C GLY A 18 22.48 16.93 10.19
N ALA A 19 21.22 17.19 10.56
CA ALA A 19 20.14 16.22 10.42
C ALA A 19 19.90 15.84 8.95
N ARG A 20 19.96 16.83 8.04
CA ARG A 20 19.83 16.58 6.60
C ARG A 20 20.86 15.57 6.10
N ARG A 21 22.14 15.78 6.41
CA ARG A 21 23.22 14.87 5.96
C ARG A 21 23.13 13.49 6.60
N LEU A 22 22.87 13.43 7.91
CA LEU A 22 22.88 12.16 8.65
C LEU A 22 21.71 11.25 8.31
N PHE A 23 20.52 11.80 8.06
CA PHE A 23 19.31 10.99 7.83
C PHE A 23 18.86 10.95 6.37
N PHE A 24 18.93 12.07 5.65
CA PHE A 24 18.33 12.17 4.31
C PHE A 24 19.33 11.94 3.16
N GLU A 25 20.62 12.15 3.40
CA GLU A 25 21.69 11.92 2.41
C GLU A 25 22.51 10.66 2.70
N ASN A 26 22.22 9.96 3.80
CA ASN A 26 22.88 8.70 4.15
C ASN A 26 22.29 7.52 3.35
N GLN A 27 23.17 6.77 2.69
CA GLN A 27 22.83 5.60 1.88
C GLN A 27 22.28 4.42 2.69
N ASP A 28 22.55 4.35 3.99
CA ASP A 28 22.00 3.30 4.87
C ASP A 28 20.48 3.37 4.96
N TYR A 29 19.91 4.57 4.79
CA TYR A 29 18.47 4.80 4.81
C TYR A 29 17.81 4.74 3.43
N GLN A 30 18.53 4.30 2.39
CA GLN A 30 17.88 3.96 1.12
C GLN A 30 17.00 2.73 1.33
N LEU A 31 15.76 2.80 0.88
CA LEU A 31 14.81 1.70 0.90
C LEU A 31 15.32 0.58 -0.01
N LYS A 32 15.70 -0.55 0.57
CA LYS A 32 16.28 -1.71 -0.14
C LYS A 32 15.30 -2.86 -0.27
N THR A 33 14.42 -3.00 0.71
CA THR A 33 13.49 -4.13 0.78
C THR A 33 12.09 -3.62 1.08
N ILE A 34 11.12 -4.07 0.29
CA ILE A 34 9.71 -3.92 0.61
C ILE A 34 9.12 -5.31 0.80
N GLU A 35 8.93 -5.70 2.04
CA GLU A 35 8.27 -6.95 2.40
C GLU A 35 6.76 -6.77 2.22
N PHE A 36 6.13 -7.68 1.50
CA PHE A 36 4.69 -7.65 1.24
C PHE A 36 4.07 -8.99 1.59
N GLN A 37 3.03 -8.94 2.42
CA GLN A 37 2.29 -10.11 2.88
C GLN A 37 0.80 -9.89 2.71
N THR A 38 0.10 -10.92 2.25
CA THR A 38 -1.37 -10.94 2.13
C THR A 38 -1.91 -12.32 2.45
N ASP A 39 -3.17 -12.40 2.88
CA ASP A 39 -3.91 -13.64 3.15
C ASP A 39 -4.70 -14.16 1.93
N GLY A 40 -4.54 -13.54 0.76
CA GLY A 40 -5.20 -13.95 -0.48
C GLY A 40 -4.27 -13.94 -1.70
N THR A 41 -4.76 -13.39 -2.82
CA THR A 41 -4.09 -13.47 -4.14
C THR A 41 -3.63 -12.13 -4.70
N LEU A 42 -3.75 -11.04 -3.94
CA LEU A 42 -3.24 -9.73 -4.34
C LEU A 42 -1.75 -9.82 -4.65
N GLN A 43 -1.39 -9.38 -5.85
CA GLN A 43 -0.02 -9.43 -6.30
C GLN A 43 0.78 -8.25 -5.72
N ARG A 44 2.00 -8.51 -5.25
CA ARG A 44 2.94 -7.50 -4.73
C ARG A 44 3.05 -6.30 -5.68
N GLU A 45 3.31 -6.56 -6.97
CA GLU A 45 3.50 -5.49 -7.95
C GLU A 45 2.27 -4.59 -8.11
N GLN A 46 1.06 -5.15 -8.06
CA GLN A 46 -0.17 -4.36 -8.11
C GLN A 46 -0.26 -3.38 -6.93
N ILE A 47 0.10 -3.85 -5.73
CA ILE A 47 0.06 -3.04 -4.50
C ILE A 47 1.13 -1.96 -4.52
N LEU A 48 2.36 -2.30 -4.90
CA LEU A 48 3.44 -1.32 -4.99
C LEU A 48 3.17 -0.25 -6.05
N ASN A 49 2.60 -0.64 -7.20
CA ASN A 49 2.20 0.30 -8.25
C ASN A 49 1.04 1.20 -7.79
N ALA A 50 0.03 0.66 -7.11
CA ALA A 50 -1.07 1.44 -6.57
C ALA A 50 -0.62 2.46 -5.52
N ALA A 51 0.37 2.10 -4.70
CA ALA A 51 0.95 2.96 -3.67
C ALA A 51 2.02 3.95 -4.18
N ASP A 52 2.45 3.82 -5.44
CA ASP A 52 3.62 4.50 -6.01
C ASP A 52 4.84 4.41 -5.07
N LEU A 53 5.11 3.19 -4.58
CA LEU A 53 6.22 2.90 -3.68
C LEU A 53 7.34 2.19 -4.43
N ARG A 54 8.57 2.72 -4.32
CA ARG A 54 9.73 2.20 -5.09
C ARG A 54 10.95 2.07 -4.20
N GLU A 55 11.72 1.01 -4.45
CA GLU A 55 13.04 0.87 -3.84
C GLU A 55 14.01 1.95 -4.36
N GLY A 56 15.03 2.27 -3.56
CA GLY A 56 16.09 3.23 -3.88
C GLY A 56 15.87 4.66 -3.35
N GLU A 57 14.64 5.03 -2.98
CA GLU A 57 14.40 6.32 -2.33
C GLU A 57 14.78 6.28 -0.83
N ASN A 58 14.98 7.45 -0.22
CA ASN A 58 15.25 7.51 1.21
C ASN A 58 13.98 7.14 2.00
N ILE A 59 14.09 6.18 2.91
CA ILE A 59 12.96 5.62 3.65
C ILE A 59 12.17 6.67 4.43
N PHE A 60 12.82 7.73 4.93
CA PHE A 60 12.16 8.81 5.66
C PHE A 60 11.35 9.75 4.76
N ARG A 61 11.62 9.77 3.45
CA ARG A 61 10.84 10.53 2.48
C ARG A 61 9.52 9.84 2.12
N VAL A 62 9.45 8.53 2.30
CA VAL A 62 8.23 7.77 2.06
C VAL A 62 7.15 8.21 3.06
N ASN A 63 6.01 8.66 2.54
CA ASN A 63 4.83 8.94 3.35
C ASN A 63 4.03 7.66 3.55
N LEU A 64 4.20 7.00 4.70
CA LEU A 64 3.52 5.73 5.02
C LEU A 64 2.00 5.88 5.13
N GLY A 65 1.50 7.05 5.57
CA GLY A 65 0.06 7.33 5.63
C GLY A 65 -0.54 7.37 4.23
N ARG A 66 0.12 8.04 3.28
CA ARG A 66 -0.30 8.04 1.87
C ARG A 66 -0.28 6.62 1.29
N VAL A 67 0.77 5.84 1.55
CA VAL A 67 0.87 4.44 1.09
C VAL A 67 -0.29 3.62 1.66
N HIS A 68 -0.54 3.72 2.96
CA HIS A 68 -1.69 3.07 3.61
C HIS A 68 -3.00 3.45 2.93
N ASP A 69 -3.28 4.75 2.77
CA ASP A 69 -4.56 5.24 2.24
C ASP A 69 -4.79 4.80 0.80
N LEU A 70 -3.75 4.80 -0.03
CA LEU A 70 -3.83 4.34 -1.42
C LEU A 70 -4.15 2.84 -1.51
N ILE A 71 -3.53 2.02 -0.67
CA ILE A 71 -3.80 0.57 -0.64
C ILE A 71 -5.19 0.31 -0.06
N GLN A 72 -5.58 1.02 1.02
CA GLN A 72 -6.87 0.87 1.68
C GLN A 72 -8.07 1.24 0.77
N GLN A 73 -7.85 2.11 -0.22
CA GLN A 73 -8.85 2.47 -1.23
C GLN A 73 -9.09 1.39 -2.29
N LEU A 74 -8.24 0.37 -2.37
CA LEU A 74 -8.44 -0.73 -3.32
C LEU A 74 -9.68 -1.54 -2.91
N PRO A 75 -10.60 -1.85 -3.85
CA PRO A 75 -11.82 -2.59 -3.51
C PRO A 75 -11.56 -3.97 -2.88
N GLN A 76 -10.47 -4.62 -3.29
CA GLN A 76 -10.07 -5.93 -2.80
C GLN A 76 -9.45 -5.91 -1.39
N THR A 77 -9.14 -4.73 -0.87
CA THR A 77 -8.50 -4.57 0.43
C THR A 77 -9.55 -4.37 1.51
N ASP A 78 -9.39 -5.10 2.61
CA ASP A 78 -10.17 -4.93 3.83
C ASP A 78 -9.39 -4.11 4.86
N GLU A 79 -8.17 -4.56 5.20
CA GLU A 79 -7.29 -3.90 6.16
C GLU A 79 -5.88 -3.78 5.62
N VAL A 80 -5.17 -2.72 6.03
CA VAL A 80 -3.77 -2.46 5.66
C VAL A 80 -2.96 -2.07 6.87
N GLN A 81 -1.76 -2.65 6.99
CA GLN A 81 -0.74 -2.19 7.92
C GLN A 81 0.53 -1.88 7.14
N VAL A 82 1.05 -0.65 7.32
CA VAL A 82 2.32 -0.21 6.73
C VAL A 82 3.26 0.18 7.86
N MET A 83 4.39 -0.49 7.95
CA MET A 83 5.40 -0.23 8.99
C MET A 83 6.77 0.00 8.39
N ARG A 84 7.50 0.94 8.98
CA ARG A 84 8.91 1.17 8.66
C ARG A 84 9.79 0.35 9.61
N LYS A 85 10.65 -0.49 9.04
CA LYS A 85 11.73 -1.19 9.75
C LYS A 85 13.06 -0.57 9.34
N LEU A 86 13.61 0.23 10.25
CA LEU A 86 14.87 0.90 10.01
C LEU A 86 16.04 -0.11 9.92
N PRO A 87 17.08 0.20 9.14
CA PRO A 87 17.25 1.46 8.41
C PRO A 87 16.63 1.47 7.00
N SER A 88 16.30 0.33 6.39
CA SER A 88 16.09 0.26 4.93
C SER A 88 14.92 -0.62 4.47
N GLU A 89 13.98 -0.98 5.35
CA GLU A 89 12.86 -1.89 5.01
C GLU A 89 11.49 -1.27 5.32
N ILE A 90 10.53 -1.49 4.42
CA ILE A 90 9.10 -1.24 4.68
C ILE A 90 8.37 -2.59 4.64
N ASP A 91 7.58 -2.86 5.68
CA ASP A 91 6.72 -4.04 5.79
C ASP A 91 5.28 -3.61 5.52
N ILE A 92 4.64 -4.26 4.55
CA ILE A 92 3.25 -4.04 4.15
C ILE A 92 2.48 -5.34 4.35
N ARG A 93 1.46 -5.29 5.20
CA ARG A 93 0.51 -6.39 5.40
C ARG A 93 -0.87 -5.96 4.96
N VAL A 94 -1.49 -6.80 4.14
CA VAL A 94 -2.85 -6.56 3.63
C VAL A 94 -3.72 -7.75 4.02
N VAL A 95 -4.93 -7.46 4.49
CA VAL A 95 -6.00 -8.44 4.60
C VAL A 95 -6.95 -8.22 3.44
N GLU A 96 -7.18 -9.29 2.66
CA GLU A 96 -8.06 -9.28 1.51
C GLU A 96 -9.52 -9.46 1.90
N ARG A 97 -10.36 -8.65 1.26
CA ARG A 97 -11.80 -8.67 1.44
C ARG A 97 -12.38 -9.97 0.90
N LYS A 98 -13.21 -10.65 1.71
CA LYS A 98 -13.84 -11.92 1.32
C LYS A 98 -15.18 -11.67 0.62
N PRO A 99 -15.35 -12.13 -0.63
CA PRO A 99 -16.63 -12.03 -1.33
C PRO A 99 -17.64 -13.04 -0.79
N VAL A 100 -18.93 -12.72 -0.92
CA VAL A 100 -20.05 -13.57 -0.49
C VAL A 100 -21.03 -13.90 -1.61
N ALA A 101 -20.99 -13.17 -2.72
CA ALA A 101 -21.84 -13.40 -3.89
C ALA A 101 -21.21 -12.84 -5.16
N TRP A 102 -21.72 -13.26 -6.31
CA TRP A 102 -21.54 -12.64 -7.61
C TRP A 102 -22.67 -11.65 -7.89
N ILE A 103 -22.37 -10.63 -8.67
CA ILE A 103 -23.34 -9.74 -9.29
C ILE A 103 -23.03 -9.71 -10.77
N THR A 104 -24.01 -10.07 -11.59
CA THR A 104 -23.91 -10.06 -13.06
C THR A 104 -25.22 -9.62 -13.69
N SER A 105 -25.13 -9.00 -14.87
CA SER A 105 -26.31 -8.71 -15.72
C SER A 105 -26.81 -9.93 -16.50
N GLU A 106 -26.02 -10.99 -16.56
CA GLU A 106 -26.33 -12.22 -17.31
C GLU A 106 -26.92 -13.29 -16.38
N LYS A 107 -27.94 -14.02 -16.84
CA LYS A 107 -28.56 -15.11 -16.06
C LYS A 107 -27.64 -16.32 -15.86
N GLU A 108 -26.63 -16.49 -16.71
CA GLU A 108 -25.66 -17.59 -16.65
C GLU A 108 -24.26 -17.04 -16.93
N ILE A 109 -23.34 -17.25 -16.00
CA ILE A 109 -21.93 -16.88 -16.18
C ILE A 109 -21.22 -18.07 -16.83
N SER A 110 -21.00 -17.99 -18.15
CA SER A 110 -20.25 -19.02 -18.88
C SER A 110 -18.74 -18.95 -18.59
N ASP A 111 -18.19 -17.74 -18.42
CA ASP A 111 -16.84 -17.48 -17.92
C ASP A 111 -16.80 -16.16 -17.10
N PRO A 112 -16.56 -16.23 -15.78
CA PRO A 112 -16.48 -15.05 -14.92
C PRO A 112 -15.36 -14.06 -15.28
N PHE A 113 -14.34 -14.47 -16.06
CA PHE A 113 -13.23 -13.60 -16.49
C PHE A 113 -13.47 -12.95 -17.84
N ALA A 114 -14.30 -13.55 -18.69
CA ALA A 114 -14.60 -13.03 -20.02
C ALA A 114 -15.75 -12.01 -19.99
N SER A 115 -16.60 -12.05 -18.97
CA SER A 115 -17.70 -11.10 -18.82
C SER A 115 -17.22 -9.83 -18.11
N ASP A 116 -17.20 -8.71 -18.83
CA ASP A 116 -16.93 -7.38 -18.24
C ASP A 116 -18.02 -6.93 -17.25
N SER A 117 -19.12 -7.69 -17.16
CA SER A 117 -20.27 -7.43 -16.29
C SER A 117 -20.36 -8.28 -15.03
N ALA A 118 -19.37 -9.15 -14.74
CA ALA A 118 -19.36 -9.96 -13.52
C ALA A 118 -18.50 -9.31 -12.42
N PHE A 119 -19.09 -9.08 -11.25
CA PHE A 119 -18.42 -8.53 -10.07
C PHE A 119 -18.63 -9.45 -8.88
N LEU A 120 -17.63 -9.52 -8.01
CA LEU A 120 -17.79 -10.07 -6.67
C LEU A 120 -18.30 -8.98 -5.73
N VAL A 121 -19.14 -9.34 -4.77
CA VAL A 121 -19.60 -8.43 -3.72
C VAL A 121 -19.29 -8.99 -2.34
N ASP A 122 -18.83 -8.13 -1.42
CA ASP A 122 -18.64 -8.49 -0.01
C ASP A 122 -19.91 -8.25 0.82
N ALA A 123 -19.89 -8.67 2.09
CA ALA A 123 -21.01 -8.47 3.00
C ALA A 123 -21.35 -6.98 3.28
N ARG A 124 -20.47 -6.04 2.93
CA ARG A 124 -20.67 -4.59 3.06
C ARG A 124 -21.15 -3.95 1.76
N GLY A 125 -21.38 -4.73 0.71
CA GLY A 125 -21.87 -4.26 -0.59
C GLY A 125 -20.79 -3.66 -1.49
N VAL A 126 -19.50 -3.88 -1.21
CA VAL A 126 -18.41 -3.39 -2.07
C VAL A 126 -18.16 -4.34 -3.21
N LEU A 127 -18.16 -3.78 -4.43
CA LEU A 127 -17.93 -4.52 -5.66
C LEU A 127 -16.43 -4.62 -5.97
N MET A 128 -16.02 -5.81 -6.38
CA MET A 128 -14.65 -6.13 -6.72
C MET A 128 -14.62 -6.85 -8.06
N LYS A 129 -13.71 -6.43 -8.95
CA LYS A 129 -13.37 -7.22 -10.13
C LYS A 129 -12.30 -8.22 -9.74
N GLU A 130 -12.55 -9.50 -9.95
CA GLU A 130 -11.55 -10.53 -9.71
C GLU A 130 -10.53 -10.54 -10.85
N LYS A 131 -9.24 -10.57 -10.52
CA LYS A 131 -8.17 -10.72 -11.51
C LYS A 131 -7.70 -12.16 -11.63
N LYS A 132 -7.94 -12.99 -10.62
CA LYS A 132 -7.58 -14.40 -10.61
C LYS A 132 -8.66 -15.21 -9.91
N LEU A 133 -9.32 -16.14 -10.61
CA LEU A 133 -10.34 -16.96 -9.97
C LEU A 133 -9.73 -17.86 -8.91
N LEU A 134 -10.31 -17.80 -7.73
CA LEU A 134 -10.18 -18.87 -6.77
C LEU A 134 -11.32 -19.87 -6.96
N PRO A 135 -11.05 -21.18 -6.99
CA PRO A 135 -12.09 -22.21 -7.13
C PRO A 135 -13.22 -22.08 -6.10
N GLU A 136 -12.92 -21.58 -4.90
CA GLU A 136 -13.91 -21.34 -3.85
C GLU A 136 -14.94 -20.26 -4.20
N TYR A 137 -14.61 -19.32 -5.10
CA TYR A 137 -15.55 -18.27 -5.51
C TYR A 137 -16.56 -18.76 -6.56
N LEU A 138 -16.30 -19.87 -7.26
CA LEU A 138 -17.22 -20.44 -8.24
C LEU A 138 -18.55 -20.90 -7.64
N GLY A 139 -18.55 -21.28 -6.37
CA GLY A 139 -19.75 -21.76 -5.66
C GLY A 139 -20.58 -20.66 -5.01
N LEU A 140 -20.16 -19.39 -5.14
CA LEU A 140 -20.89 -18.27 -4.54
C LEU A 140 -22.23 -18.06 -5.25
N PRO A 141 -23.29 -17.67 -4.51
CA PRO A 141 -24.57 -17.34 -5.09
C PRO A 141 -24.46 -16.15 -6.04
N VAL A 142 -25.34 -16.12 -7.05
CA VAL A 142 -25.51 -15.00 -8.01
C VAL A 142 -26.73 -14.17 -7.62
#